data_AF-A0A968A266-F1
#
_entry.id   AF-A0A968A266-F1
#
_cell.length_a   1.000
_cell.length_b   1.000
_cell.length_c   1.000
_cell.angle_alpha   90.00
_cell.angle_beta   90.00
_cell.angle_gamma   90.00
#
_symmetry.space_group_name_H-M   'P 1'
#
loop_
_entity.id
_entity.type
_entity.pdbx_description
1 polymer ?
#
loop_
_entity_poly.entity_id
_entity_poly.type
_entity_poly.pdbx_seq_one_letter_code
_entity_poly.pdbx_strand_id
1 'polypeptide(L)'
;MNTATMKHYIDFASRAGFEYLLIDAEWYGPEINSPEEDITTTIPEIDLPHIIEYANEHGVGILLWIYWECARDQMDKAFPLYEQWGVKGVKVDYMNADDQEMVNFYRQVVEKAAQHHLLVDFHGSYKPTGLRRAYPNLVTREGVLGLEYVKWSERCNPAHDLILPYTRMLAGPMDYTPGAFTVSTGEDFQSRIENPMVLGTRAHQLAMYVVYESPLQMVVDHPAAYFGQAGFDFLRVVPTVWDDTKFIDGEVG
;
A
#
# COMPACT_ATOMS: atom_id res chain seq x y z
N MET A 1 9.08 15.08 3.24
CA MET A 1 7.63 15.00 3.49
C MET A 1 7.10 16.37 3.94
N ASN A 2 6.01 16.91 3.38
CA ASN A 2 5.37 18.16 3.87
C ASN A 2 3.93 18.33 3.35
N THR A 3 3.15 19.24 3.95
CA THR A 3 1.75 19.53 3.59
C THR A 3 1.55 19.88 2.11
N ALA A 4 2.44 20.68 1.52
CA ALA A 4 2.29 21.09 0.11
C ALA A 4 2.43 19.90 -0.85
N THR A 5 3.36 18.98 -0.57
CA THR A 5 3.50 17.73 -1.31
C THR A 5 2.26 16.85 -1.13
N MET A 6 1.72 16.70 0.08
CA MET A 6 0.51 15.88 0.29
C MET A 6 -0.68 16.43 -0.51
N LYS A 7 -0.88 17.75 -0.52
CA LYS A 7 -1.93 18.40 -1.34
C LYS A 7 -1.74 18.15 -2.83
N HIS A 8 -0.51 18.18 -3.33
CA HIS A 8 -0.22 17.86 -4.72
C HIS A 8 -0.62 16.41 -5.10
N TYR A 9 -0.37 15.45 -4.21
CA TYR A 9 -0.79 14.06 -4.41
C TYR A 9 -2.30 13.87 -4.25
N ILE A 10 -2.96 14.61 -3.36
CA ILE A 10 -4.43 14.65 -3.24
C ILE A 10 -5.06 15.17 -4.55
N ASP A 11 -4.55 16.26 -5.10
CA ASP A 11 -5.03 16.81 -6.37
C ASP A 11 -4.90 15.79 -7.51
N PHE A 12 -3.78 15.06 -7.53
CA PHE A 12 -3.57 13.97 -8.47
C PHE A 12 -4.59 12.86 -8.31
N ALA A 13 -4.74 12.33 -7.09
CA ALA A 13 -5.69 11.25 -6.78
C ALA A 13 -7.13 11.66 -7.15
N SER A 14 -7.55 12.85 -6.74
CA SER A 14 -8.88 13.40 -7.04
C SER A 14 -9.13 13.53 -8.55
N ARG A 15 -8.17 14.07 -9.31
CA ARG A 15 -8.29 14.20 -10.77
C ARG A 15 -8.27 12.86 -11.49
N ALA A 16 -7.54 11.89 -10.97
CA ALA A 16 -7.50 10.53 -11.50
C ALA A 16 -8.79 9.77 -11.21
N GLY A 17 -9.46 10.08 -10.09
CA GLY A 17 -10.57 9.32 -9.54
C GLY A 17 -10.12 8.22 -8.57
N PHE A 18 -8.91 8.32 -8.01
CA PHE A 18 -8.40 7.40 -6.99
C PHE A 18 -8.94 7.76 -5.61
N GLU A 19 -9.29 6.74 -4.85
CA GLU A 19 -10.03 6.86 -3.61
C GLU A 19 -9.16 7.23 -2.41
N TYR A 20 -7.85 6.95 -2.47
CA TYR A 20 -6.97 7.08 -1.32
C TYR A 20 -5.61 7.70 -1.65
N LEU A 21 -5.04 8.36 -0.64
CA LEU A 21 -3.62 8.68 -0.54
C LEU A 21 -3.05 8.02 0.72
N LEU A 22 -1.98 7.26 0.57
CA LEU A 22 -1.15 6.81 1.69
C LEU A 22 -0.11 7.88 2.02
N ILE A 23 -0.10 8.34 3.27
CA ILE A 23 1.05 9.04 3.85
C ILE A 23 1.92 7.96 4.50
N ASP A 24 3.01 7.62 3.81
CA ASP A 24 3.92 6.55 4.23
C ASP A 24 4.83 7.03 5.39
N ALA A 25 5.89 6.29 5.72
CA ALA A 25 6.74 6.50 6.89
C ALA A 25 7.20 7.95 7.12
N GLU A 26 7.54 8.28 8.38
CA GLU A 26 8.10 9.57 8.85
C GLU A 26 7.09 10.72 9.10
N TRP A 27 5.78 10.50 9.01
CA TRP A 27 4.81 11.60 9.24
C TRP A 27 4.67 12.02 10.71
N TYR A 28 5.11 11.18 11.65
CA TYR A 28 4.95 11.36 13.10
C TYR A 28 6.30 11.37 13.86
N GLY A 29 7.43 11.41 13.16
CA GLY A 29 8.74 11.35 13.79
C GLY A 29 9.91 11.27 12.80
N PRO A 30 11.10 11.79 13.15
CA PRO A 30 12.29 11.73 12.29
C PRO A 30 12.95 10.33 12.24
N GLU A 31 12.69 9.45 13.21
CA GLU A 31 13.30 8.12 13.25
C GLU A 31 12.36 7.05 12.69
N ILE A 32 12.71 6.51 11.52
CA ILE A 32 12.00 5.36 10.96
C ILE A 32 12.22 4.15 11.89
N ASN A 33 11.14 3.42 12.18
CA ASN A 33 11.13 2.19 12.99
C ASN A 33 11.57 2.38 14.45
N SER A 34 11.35 3.56 15.03
CA SER A 34 11.60 3.81 16.44
C SER A 34 10.32 3.66 17.27
N PRO A 35 10.29 2.82 18.32
CA PRO A 35 9.12 2.67 19.20
C PRO A 35 8.87 3.90 20.08
N GLU A 36 9.82 4.83 20.13
CA GLU A 36 9.79 6.04 20.97
C GLU A 36 8.96 7.17 20.34
N GLU A 37 8.64 7.05 19.05
CA GLU A 37 7.88 8.02 18.28
C GLU A 37 6.38 8.01 18.63
N ASP A 38 5.74 9.17 18.58
CA ASP A 38 4.34 9.35 19.00
C ASP A 38 3.39 9.44 17.81
N ILE A 39 2.68 8.34 17.54
CA ILE A 39 1.74 8.21 16.42
C ILE A 39 0.43 8.99 16.63
N THR A 40 0.31 9.74 17.73
CA THR A 40 -0.79 10.67 18.01
C THR A 40 -0.45 12.12 17.67
N THR A 41 0.77 12.37 17.18
CA THR A 41 1.28 13.69 16.78
C THR A 41 1.84 13.68 15.37
N THR A 42 2.28 14.84 14.86
CA THR A 42 2.84 14.99 13.52
C THR A 42 4.15 15.77 13.56
N ILE A 43 5.01 15.55 12.56
CA ILE A 43 6.19 16.40 12.34
C ILE A 43 5.77 17.84 11.99
N PRO A 44 6.61 18.87 12.26
CA PRO A 44 6.27 20.27 12.02
C PRO A 44 5.88 20.62 10.58
N GLU A 45 6.40 19.87 9.61
CA GLU A 45 6.14 20.05 8.17
C GLU A 45 4.78 19.50 7.73
N ILE A 46 4.07 18.76 8.59
CA ILE A 46 2.79 18.10 8.33
C ILE A 46 1.71 18.67 9.25
N ASP A 47 0.74 19.33 8.64
CA ASP A 47 -0.54 19.68 9.26
C ASP A 47 -1.58 18.63 8.85
N LEU A 48 -1.59 17.50 9.57
CA LEU A 48 -2.42 16.35 9.21
C LEU A 48 -3.93 16.66 9.25
N PRO A 49 -4.47 17.39 10.27
CA PRO A 49 -5.86 17.82 10.23
C PRO A 49 -6.22 18.62 8.97
N HIS A 50 -5.38 19.58 8.56
CA HIS A 50 -5.62 20.35 7.34
C HIS A 50 -5.51 19.48 6.07
N ILE A 51 -4.57 18.54 6.02
CA ILE A 51 -4.43 17.60 4.91
C ILE A 51 -5.68 16.73 4.77
N ILE A 52 -6.21 16.20 5.88
CA ILE A 52 -7.41 15.36 5.87
C ILE A 52 -8.64 16.17 5.48
N GLU A 53 -8.80 17.39 5.98
CA GLU A 53 -9.85 18.31 5.55
C GLU A 53 -9.81 18.53 4.03
N TYR A 54 -8.63 18.90 3.51
CA TYR A 54 -8.43 19.10 2.08
C TYR A 54 -8.70 17.84 1.25
N ALA A 55 -8.26 16.67 1.73
CA ALA A 55 -8.51 15.39 1.07
C ALA A 55 -10.02 15.09 0.98
N ASN A 56 -10.76 15.31 2.06
CA ASN A 56 -12.21 15.11 2.10
C ASN A 56 -12.96 16.04 1.13
N GLU A 57 -12.56 17.31 1.02
CA GLU A 57 -13.11 18.25 0.03
C GLU A 57 -12.90 17.78 -1.42
N HIS A 58 -11.85 16.99 -1.66
CA HIS A 58 -11.47 16.45 -2.96
C HIS A 58 -11.90 15.00 -3.17
N GLY A 59 -12.65 14.41 -2.22
CA GLY A 59 -13.15 13.04 -2.31
C GLY A 59 -12.08 11.96 -2.15
N VAL A 60 -10.94 12.28 -1.52
CA VAL A 60 -9.81 11.36 -1.29
C VAL A 60 -9.71 11.02 0.20
N GLY A 61 -9.61 9.74 0.53
CA GLY A 61 -9.35 9.25 1.88
C GLY A 61 -7.87 9.20 2.21
N ILE A 62 -7.50 9.47 3.46
CA ILE A 62 -6.12 9.34 3.94
C ILE A 62 -5.92 7.99 4.62
N LEU A 63 -4.85 7.29 4.24
CA LEU A 63 -4.29 6.13 4.94
C LEU A 63 -2.96 6.53 5.57
N LEU A 64 -2.65 6.00 6.75
CA LEU A 64 -1.42 6.33 7.49
C LEU A 64 -0.55 5.09 7.71
N TRP A 65 0.74 5.20 7.39
CA TRP A 65 1.72 4.18 7.76
C TRP A 65 2.10 4.26 9.24
N ILE A 66 2.34 3.12 9.88
CA ILE A 66 2.68 3.03 11.31
C ILE A 66 3.66 1.88 11.57
N TYR A 67 4.74 2.16 12.30
CA TYR A 67 5.63 1.12 12.83
C TYR A 67 4.91 0.24 13.87
N TRP A 68 5.06 -1.08 13.77
CA TRP A 68 4.25 -2.01 14.57
C TRP A 68 4.41 -1.84 16.09
N GLU A 69 5.57 -1.46 16.60
CA GLU A 69 5.74 -1.25 18.05
C GLU A 69 5.00 0.00 18.54
N CYS A 70 4.99 1.08 17.75
CA CYS A 70 4.16 2.23 18.06
C CYS A 70 2.68 1.85 18.03
N ALA A 71 2.25 1.05 17.05
CA ALA A 71 0.88 0.53 17.00
C ALA A 71 0.56 -0.32 18.24
N ARG A 72 1.43 -1.27 18.61
CA ARG A 72 1.31 -2.12 19.81
C ARG A 72 1.09 -1.28 21.06
N ASP A 73 1.86 -0.22 21.22
CA ASP A 73 1.91 0.56 22.46
C ASP A 73 0.85 1.68 22.50
N GLN A 74 0.35 2.12 21.34
CA GLN A 74 -0.44 3.37 21.24
C GLN A 74 -1.78 3.22 20.50
N MET A 75 -2.11 2.08 19.86
CA MET A 75 -3.34 1.93 19.05
C MET A 75 -4.64 2.23 19.83
N ASP A 76 -4.65 1.99 21.14
CA ASP A 76 -5.81 2.26 21.99
C ASP A 76 -6.14 3.75 22.11
N LYS A 77 -5.13 4.62 21.93
CA LYS A 77 -5.29 6.08 21.88
C LYS A 77 -5.36 6.58 20.44
N ALA A 78 -4.51 6.03 19.57
CA ALA A 78 -4.33 6.51 18.21
C ALA A 78 -5.53 6.20 17.31
N PHE A 79 -6.11 5.00 17.35
CA PHE A 79 -7.20 4.64 16.42
C PHE A 79 -8.50 5.44 16.65
N PRO A 80 -8.96 5.70 17.90
CA PRO A 80 -10.04 6.64 18.13
C PRO A 80 -9.74 8.06 17.64
N LEU A 81 -8.48 8.51 17.77
CA LEU A 81 -8.04 9.82 17.30
C LEU A 81 -8.05 9.89 15.76
N TYR A 82 -7.61 8.83 15.09
CA TYR A 82 -7.64 8.71 13.63
C TYR A 82 -9.07 8.74 13.08
N GLU A 83 -10.00 8.06 13.76
CA GLU A 83 -11.44 8.14 13.44
C GLU A 83 -11.96 9.58 13.59
N GLN A 84 -11.58 10.28 14.67
CA GLN A 84 -11.95 11.69 14.89
C GLN A 84 -11.38 12.62 13.82
N TRP A 85 -10.14 12.38 13.39
CA TRP A 85 -9.52 13.13 12.30
C TRP A 85 -10.15 12.82 10.94
N GLY A 86 -10.75 11.63 10.78
CA GLY A 86 -11.36 11.17 9.53
C GLY A 86 -10.46 10.31 8.64
N VAL A 87 -9.36 9.79 9.19
CA VAL A 87 -8.48 8.80 8.55
C VAL A 87 -9.29 7.55 8.17
N LYS A 88 -8.97 6.94 7.03
CA LYS A 88 -9.72 5.80 6.47
C LYS A 88 -9.08 4.45 6.74
N GLY A 89 -7.81 4.42 7.13
CA GLY A 89 -7.12 3.17 7.41
C GLY A 89 -5.65 3.36 7.76
N VAL A 90 -5.03 2.25 8.09
CA VAL A 90 -3.64 2.17 8.55
C VAL A 90 -2.87 1.10 7.76
N LYS A 91 -1.60 1.39 7.47
CA LYS A 91 -0.61 0.43 6.99
C LYS A 91 0.37 0.15 8.13
N VAL A 92 0.29 -1.02 8.76
CA VAL A 92 1.14 -1.37 9.91
C VAL A 92 2.29 -2.26 9.42
N ASP A 93 3.51 -1.95 9.83
CA ASP A 93 4.72 -2.46 9.18
C ASP A 93 5.83 -2.91 10.14
N TYR A 94 6.77 -3.71 9.62
CA TYR A 94 7.99 -4.22 10.26
C TYR A 94 7.80 -5.25 11.38
N MET A 95 6.66 -5.96 11.41
CA MET A 95 6.43 -7.04 12.38
C MET A 95 7.48 -8.16 12.28
N ASN A 96 7.87 -8.54 11.07
CA ASN A 96 8.99 -9.45 10.74
C ASN A 96 8.99 -10.79 11.51
N ALA A 97 7.83 -11.24 11.96
CA ALA A 97 7.65 -12.45 12.75
C ALA A 97 6.27 -13.08 12.52
N ASP A 98 6.17 -14.38 12.80
CA ASP A 98 4.94 -15.17 12.73
C ASP A 98 4.76 -16.13 13.92
N ASP A 99 5.47 -15.86 15.02
CA ASP A 99 5.24 -16.55 16.29
C ASP A 99 3.86 -16.22 16.87
N GLN A 100 3.46 -16.95 17.91
CA GLN A 100 2.12 -16.86 18.48
C GLN A 100 1.77 -15.45 18.98
N GLU A 101 2.72 -14.73 19.58
CA GLU A 101 2.48 -13.38 20.09
C GLU A 101 2.23 -12.44 18.93
N MET A 102 3.05 -12.53 17.89
CA MET A 102 2.89 -11.72 16.70
C MET A 102 1.57 -12.02 15.98
N VAL A 103 1.20 -13.29 15.79
CA VAL A 103 -0.09 -13.65 15.19
C VAL A 103 -1.28 -13.08 15.99
N ASN A 104 -1.17 -13.03 17.33
CA ASN A 104 -2.18 -12.39 18.18
C ASN A 104 -2.21 -10.87 18.00
N PHE A 105 -1.06 -10.21 17.85
CA PHE A 105 -0.98 -8.77 17.58
C PHE A 105 -1.72 -8.39 16.28
N TYR A 106 -1.55 -9.14 15.19
CA TYR A 106 -2.27 -8.88 13.93
C TYR A 106 -3.79 -8.91 14.15
N ARG A 107 -4.28 -9.86 14.95
CA ARG A 107 -5.70 -9.96 15.31
C ARG A 107 -6.16 -8.76 16.12
N GLN A 108 -5.38 -8.34 17.13
CA GLN A 108 -5.70 -7.18 17.96
C GLN A 108 -5.81 -5.90 17.12
N VAL A 109 -4.87 -5.68 16.20
CA VAL A 109 -4.89 -4.52 15.30
C VAL A 109 -6.15 -4.51 14.43
N VAL A 110 -6.50 -5.63 13.76
CA VAL A 110 -7.68 -5.64 12.88
C VAL A 110 -8.99 -5.50 13.66
N GLU A 111 -9.08 -6.08 14.86
CA GLU A 111 -10.25 -5.95 15.74
C GLU A 111 -10.42 -4.51 16.23
N LYS A 112 -9.34 -3.88 16.67
CA LYS A 112 -9.35 -2.48 17.11
C LYS A 112 -9.65 -1.53 15.96
N ALA A 113 -9.01 -1.72 14.80
CA ALA A 113 -9.26 -0.93 13.60
C ALA A 113 -10.73 -1.04 13.15
N ALA A 114 -11.33 -2.23 13.22
CA ALA A 114 -12.74 -2.43 12.89
C ALA A 114 -13.68 -1.64 13.81
N GLN A 115 -13.36 -1.54 15.11
CA GLN A 115 -14.15 -0.74 16.08
C GLN A 115 -14.14 0.76 15.76
N HIS A 116 -13.14 1.23 15.01
CA HIS A 116 -12.92 2.63 14.65
C HIS A 116 -13.06 2.88 13.14
N HIS A 117 -13.69 1.95 12.41
CA HIS A 117 -13.97 2.07 10.97
C HIS A 117 -12.73 2.28 10.09
N LEU A 118 -11.59 1.70 10.49
CA LEU A 118 -10.32 1.78 9.79
C LEU A 118 -10.06 0.52 8.96
N LEU A 119 -9.68 0.72 7.70
CA LEU A 119 -9.04 -0.31 6.87
C LEU A 119 -7.66 -0.65 7.41
N VAL A 120 -7.20 -1.87 7.15
CA VAL A 120 -5.87 -2.35 7.56
C VAL A 120 -5.16 -2.97 6.37
N ASP A 121 -3.94 -2.52 6.15
CA ASP A 121 -2.90 -3.13 5.33
C ASP A 121 -1.71 -3.51 6.23
N PHE A 122 -1.09 -4.66 5.99
CA PHE A 122 0.06 -5.13 6.75
C PHE A 122 1.29 -5.32 5.87
N HIS A 123 2.36 -4.59 6.15
CA HIS A 123 3.69 -4.79 5.56
C HIS A 123 4.65 -5.44 6.57
N GLY A 124 5.82 -5.88 6.12
CA GLY A 124 6.76 -6.62 6.98
C GLY A 124 6.10 -7.86 7.57
N SER A 125 5.22 -8.49 6.78
CA SER A 125 4.24 -9.46 7.27
C SER A 125 4.39 -10.85 6.69
N TYR A 126 3.88 -11.85 7.39
CA TYR A 126 3.76 -13.20 6.83
C TYR A 126 2.54 -13.31 5.90
N LYS A 127 2.56 -14.31 5.00
CA LYS A 127 1.49 -14.62 4.05
C LYS A 127 0.09 -14.65 4.71
N PRO A 128 -1.00 -14.27 4.02
CA PRO A 128 -2.34 -14.35 4.56
C PRO A 128 -2.73 -15.79 4.92
N THR A 129 -3.58 -15.94 5.93
CA THR A 129 -4.06 -17.25 6.43
C THR A 129 -5.58 -17.26 6.63
N GLY A 130 -6.29 -16.36 5.95
CA GLY A 130 -7.75 -16.28 5.96
C GLY A 130 -8.36 -15.32 6.98
N LEU A 131 -7.55 -14.58 7.77
CA LEU A 131 -8.05 -13.61 8.77
C LEU A 131 -9.02 -12.58 8.18
N ARG A 132 -8.81 -12.17 6.91
CA ARG A 132 -9.70 -11.25 6.17
C ARG A 132 -11.16 -11.71 6.09
N ARG A 133 -11.42 -13.03 6.14
CA ARG A 133 -12.78 -13.57 6.11
C ARG A 133 -13.55 -13.23 7.40
N ALA A 134 -12.84 -13.23 8.53
CA ALA A 134 -13.42 -12.83 9.81
C ALA A 134 -13.47 -11.30 9.95
N TYR A 135 -12.43 -10.62 9.45
CA TYR A 135 -12.27 -9.17 9.53
C TYR A 135 -12.08 -8.57 8.13
N PRO A 136 -13.17 -8.20 7.43
CA PRO A 136 -13.10 -7.69 6.06
C PRO A 136 -12.44 -6.31 5.94
N ASN A 137 -12.25 -5.59 7.06
CA ASN A 137 -11.44 -4.37 7.08
C ASN A 137 -9.94 -4.64 6.90
N LEU A 138 -9.47 -5.89 7.08
CA LEU A 138 -8.16 -6.31 6.58
C LEU A 138 -8.23 -6.51 5.07
N VAL A 139 -7.84 -5.46 4.34
CA VAL A 139 -8.03 -5.40 2.89
C VAL A 139 -6.93 -6.12 2.13
N THR A 140 -5.69 -5.96 2.55
CA THR A 140 -4.54 -6.61 1.91
C THR A 140 -3.37 -6.75 2.89
N ARG A 141 -2.27 -7.32 2.41
CA ARG A 141 -0.97 -7.36 3.09
C ARG A 141 0.13 -7.67 2.09
N GLU A 142 1.35 -7.27 2.39
CA GLU A 142 2.55 -7.54 1.60
C GLU A 142 2.90 -9.04 1.62
N GLY A 143 3.78 -9.49 2.53
CA GLY A 143 4.26 -10.87 2.61
C GLY A 143 4.72 -11.43 1.26
N VAL A 144 5.29 -10.57 0.43
CA VAL A 144 5.72 -10.81 -0.94
C VAL A 144 6.99 -10.00 -1.20
N LEU A 145 7.88 -10.48 -2.06
CA LEU A 145 8.90 -9.61 -2.62
C LEU A 145 8.21 -8.68 -3.62
N GLY A 146 7.81 -7.49 -3.15
CA GLY A 146 7.04 -6.52 -3.90
C GLY A 146 7.87 -5.68 -4.85
N LEU A 147 7.20 -4.78 -5.58
CA LEU A 147 7.87 -3.91 -6.55
C LEU A 147 8.88 -2.96 -5.90
N GLU A 148 8.73 -2.63 -4.62
CA GLU A 148 9.71 -1.84 -3.87
C GLU A 148 11.16 -2.36 -3.98
N TYR A 149 11.36 -3.68 -4.12
CA TYR A 149 12.69 -4.28 -4.25
C TYR A 149 13.46 -3.79 -5.48
N VAL A 150 12.80 -3.27 -6.54
CA VAL A 150 13.52 -2.68 -7.69
C VAL A 150 14.39 -1.49 -7.29
N LYS A 151 14.15 -0.90 -6.10
CA LYS A 151 14.97 0.20 -5.56
C LYS A 151 16.36 -0.25 -5.12
N TRP A 152 16.57 -1.54 -4.82
CA TRP A 152 17.83 -2.07 -4.29
C TRP A 152 18.17 -3.51 -4.74
N SER A 153 17.39 -4.11 -5.64
CA SER A 153 17.55 -5.50 -6.06
C SER A 153 16.95 -5.79 -7.44
N GLU A 154 17.60 -6.67 -8.19
CA GLU A 154 17.09 -7.19 -9.48
C GLU A 154 16.18 -8.43 -9.32
N ARG A 155 15.88 -8.82 -8.07
CA ARG A 155 15.03 -9.98 -7.77
C ARG A 155 13.57 -9.77 -8.17
N CYS A 156 13.13 -8.52 -8.17
CA CYS A 156 11.81 -8.14 -8.65
C CYS A 156 11.87 -7.99 -10.18
N ASN A 157 11.51 -9.05 -10.88
CA ASN A 157 11.61 -9.16 -12.33
C ASN A 157 10.42 -9.97 -12.90
N PRO A 158 10.19 -9.94 -14.23
CA PRO A 158 9.04 -10.60 -14.82
C PRO A 158 8.92 -12.10 -14.52
N ALA A 159 10.03 -12.82 -14.34
CA ALA A 159 9.96 -14.24 -13.99
C ALA A 159 9.44 -14.47 -12.57
N HIS A 160 9.84 -13.62 -11.61
CA HIS A 160 9.28 -13.62 -10.25
C HIS A 160 7.77 -13.32 -10.29
N ASP A 161 7.37 -12.33 -11.09
CA ASP A 161 5.97 -11.91 -11.21
C ASP A 161 5.06 -13.05 -11.70
N LEU A 162 5.53 -13.86 -12.65
CA LEU A 162 4.78 -15.02 -13.16
C LEU A 162 4.62 -16.16 -12.14
N ILE A 163 5.46 -16.21 -11.09
CA ILE A 163 5.40 -17.25 -10.05
C ILE A 163 4.40 -16.90 -8.95
N LEU A 164 4.20 -15.61 -8.64
CA LEU A 164 3.37 -15.15 -7.53
C LEU A 164 1.91 -15.64 -7.57
N PRO A 165 1.20 -15.63 -8.72
CA PRO A 165 -0.18 -16.12 -8.81
C PRO A 165 -0.33 -17.60 -8.41
N TYR A 166 0.71 -18.41 -8.63
CA TYR A 166 0.69 -19.85 -8.36
C TYR A 166 1.25 -20.22 -6.98
N THR A 167 1.76 -19.25 -6.23
CA THR A 167 2.41 -19.49 -4.94
C THR A 167 1.84 -18.58 -3.86
N ARG A 168 2.37 -17.36 -3.72
CA ARG A 168 1.97 -16.40 -2.68
C ARG A 168 0.51 -16.02 -2.78
N MET A 169 -0.04 -15.84 -3.98
CA MET A 169 -1.43 -15.39 -4.15
C MET A 169 -2.46 -16.46 -3.78
N LEU A 170 -2.08 -17.75 -3.75
CA LEU A 170 -2.94 -18.82 -3.23
C LEU A 170 -3.33 -18.61 -1.77
N ALA A 171 -2.50 -17.88 -1.01
CA ALA A 171 -2.74 -17.57 0.39
C ALA A 171 -3.77 -16.43 0.58
N GLY A 172 -4.00 -15.62 -0.45
CA GLY A 172 -4.90 -14.46 -0.45
C GLY A 172 -4.24 -13.21 -1.05
N PRO A 173 -4.91 -12.04 -0.92
CA PRO A 173 -4.48 -10.78 -1.52
C PRO A 173 -3.02 -10.42 -1.22
N MET A 174 -2.41 -9.69 -2.13
CA MET A 174 -1.04 -9.20 -1.97
C MET A 174 -0.91 -7.74 -2.37
N ASP A 175 -0.44 -6.91 -1.45
CA ASP A 175 0.02 -5.57 -1.80
C ASP A 175 1.41 -5.65 -2.43
N TYR A 176 1.41 -5.88 -3.75
CA TYR A 176 2.63 -5.95 -4.54
C TYR A 176 3.15 -4.55 -4.95
N THR A 177 2.29 -3.52 -4.86
CA THR A 177 2.54 -2.14 -5.31
C THR A 177 2.81 -1.97 -6.82
N PRO A 178 1.94 -2.46 -7.74
CA PRO A 178 2.18 -2.35 -9.19
C PRO A 178 1.97 -0.92 -9.74
N GLY A 179 2.08 -0.79 -11.06
CA GLY A 179 1.63 0.41 -11.78
C GLY A 179 2.73 1.38 -12.18
N ALA A 180 3.98 0.91 -12.26
CA ALA A 180 5.08 1.76 -12.73
C ALA A 180 4.92 2.10 -14.22
N PHE A 181 5.09 3.38 -14.55
CA PHE A 181 5.13 3.85 -15.94
C PHE A 181 6.58 4.07 -16.41
N THR A 182 7.48 4.30 -15.45
CA THR A 182 8.93 4.28 -15.63
C THR A 182 9.42 2.82 -15.77
N VAL A 183 9.32 2.27 -16.97
CA VAL A 183 9.74 0.89 -17.30
C VAL A 183 10.98 0.87 -18.18
N SER A 184 11.78 -0.19 -18.05
CA SER A 184 13.00 -0.41 -18.82
C SER A 184 13.08 -1.86 -19.33
N THR A 185 13.70 -2.03 -20.49
CA THR A 185 14.05 -3.35 -21.05
C THR A 185 15.45 -3.75 -20.59
N GLY A 186 15.71 -5.06 -20.44
CA GLY A 186 16.80 -5.60 -19.61
C GLY A 186 18.21 -5.05 -19.78
N GLU A 187 18.58 -4.46 -20.92
CA GLU A 187 19.91 -3.85 -21.11
C GLU A 187 20.07 -2.51 -20.36
N ASP A 188 18.97 -1.77 -20.15
CA ASP A 188 18.96 -0.44 -19.54
C ASP A 188 18.42 -0.44 -18.10
N PHE A 189 18.04 -1.61 -17.56
CA PHE A 189 17.51 -1.70 -16.21
C PHE A 189 18.61 -1.52 -15.16
N GLN A 190 18.33 -0.70 -14.15
CA GLN A 190 19.20 -0.51 -13.00
C GLN A 190 18.38 -0.34 -11.73
N SER A 191 18.74 -1.07 -10.68
CA SER A 191 18.17 -0.86 -9.35
C SER A 191 18.64 0.48 -8.78
N ARG A 192 17.70 1.33 -8.35
CA ARG A 192 18.01 2.63 -7.74
C ARG A 192 16.88 3.13 -6.86
N ILE A 193 17.26 3.74 -5.72
CA ILE A 193 16.31 4.27 -4.73
C ILE A 193 15.55 5.47 -5.29
N GLU A 194 16.28 6.40 -5.93
CA GLU A 194 15.75 7.62 -6.51
C GLU A 194 15.31 7.40 -7.96
N ASN A 195 14.08 7.80 -8.28
CA ASN A 195 13.45 7.60 -9.59
C ASN A 195 13.55 6.14 -10.07
N PRO A 196 13.07 5.16 -9.28
CA PRO A 196 13.18 3.74 -9.64
C PRO A 196 12.59 3.45 -11.02
N MET A 197 13.10 2.41 -11.68
CA MET A 197 12.54 1.89 -12.91
C MET A 197 12.24 0.42 -12.75
N VAL A 198 11.31 -0.10 -13.55
CA VAL A 198 10.88 -1.49 -13.48
C VAL A 198 11.33 -2.26 -14.72
N LEU A 199 11.90 -3.45 -14.50
CA LEU A 199 12.24 -4.37 -15.58
C LEU A 199 10.96 -4.94 -16.20
N GLY A 200 10.74 -4.73 -17.49
CA GLY A 200 9.61 -5.30 -18.21
C GLY A 200 8.94 -4.30 -19.14
N THR A 201 7.61 -4.32 -19.19
CA THR A 201 6.83 -3.42 -20.04
C THR A 201 5.70 -2.77 -19.26
N ARG A 202 5.22 -1.61 -19.74
CA ARG A 202 4.04 -0.96 -19.18
C ARG A 202 2.81 -1.87 -19.24
N ALA A 203 2.66 -2.65 -20.31
CA ALA A 203 1.56 -3.60 -20.44
C ALA A 203 1.59 -4.67 -19.33
N HIS A 204 2.78 -5.14 -18.94
CA HIS A 204 2.94 -6.06 -17.82
C HIS A 204 2.47 -5.43 -16.50
N GLN A 205 2.86 -4.17 -16.23
CA GLN A 205 2.44 -3.42 -15.04
C GLN A 205 0.92 -3.20 -14.99
N LEU A 206 0.29 -2.89 -16.13
CA LEU A 206 -1.17 -2.72 -16.22
C LEU A 206 -1.90 -4.07 -16.05
N ALA A 207 -1.36 -5.16 -16.59
CA ALA A 207 -1.97 -6.48 -16.46
C ALA A 207 -2.03 -6.97 -15.00
N MET A 208 -1.09 -6.56 -14.15
CA MET A 208 -1.09 -6.90 -12.72
C MET A 208 -2.37 -6.43 -11.99
N TYR A 209 -3.03 -5.36 -12.42
CA TYR A 209 -4.29 -4.91 -11.80
C TYR A 209 -5.47 -5.88 -12.01
N VAL A 210 -5.34 -6.80 -12.98
CA VAL A 210 -6.32 -7.87 -13.23
C VAL A 210 -5.82 -9.20 -12.66
N VAL A 211 -4.53 -9.49 -12.82
CA VAL A 211 -3.94 -10.77 -12.40
C VAL A 211 -3.73 -10.85 -10.89
N TYR A 212 -3.31 -9.75 -10.24
CA TYR A 212 -3.03 -9.72 -8.81
C TYR A 212 -4.26 -9.28 -8.02
N GLU A 213 -4.77 -10.17 -7.17
CA GLU A 213 -5.84 -9.82 -6.25
C GLU A 213 -5.29 -8.91 -5.14
N SER A 214 -5.77 -7.67 -5.09
CA SER A 214 -5.64 -6.79 -3.94
C SER A 214 -6.82 -5.82 -3.90
N PRO A 215 -7.68 -5.86 -2.85
CA PRO A 215 -8.75 -4.88 -2.68
C PRO A 215 -8.27 -3.42 -2.53
N LEU A 216 -7.01 -3.23 -2.13
CA LEU A 216 -6.31 -1.95 -2.12
C LEU A 216 -5.10 -2.05 -3.05
N GLN A 217 -5.11 -1.33 -4.17
CA GLN A 217 -4.01 -1.33 -5.15
C GLN A 217 -3.30 0.02 -5.14
N MET A 218 -1.97 0.00 -5.14
CA MET A 218 -1.17 1.21 -5.31
C MET A 218 -1.07 1.63 -6.77
N VAL A 219 -0.77 2.90 -7.00
CA VAL A 219 -0.18 3.44 -8.23
C VAL A 219 1.19 4.01 -7.87
N VAL A 220 2.24 3.21 -8.08
CA VAL A 220 3.53 3.38 -7.40
C VAL A 220 4.38 4.58 -7.85
N ASP A 221 4.14 5.12 -9.05
CA ASP A 221 4.98 6.16 -9.64
C ASP A 221 4.54 7.56 -9.18
N HIS A 222 5.38 8.56 -9.42
CA HIS A 222 5.04 9.96 -9.11
C HIS A 222 3.97 10.50 -10.10
N PRO A 223 3.14 11.49 -9.70
CA PRO A 223 2.02 11.98 -10.52
C PRO A 223 2.37 12.37 -11.97
N ALA A 224 3.56 12.95 -12.19
CA ALA A 224 4.00 13.38 -13.51
C ALA A 224 4.30 12.22 -14.46
N ALA A 225 4.58 11.01 -13.95
CA ALA A 225 4.78 9.81 -14.77
C ALA A 225 3.51 9.33 -15.47
N TYR A 226 2.33 9.75 -15.02
CA TYR A 226 1.05 9.22 -15.52
C TYR A 226 0.35 10.14 -16.53
N PHE A 227 0.39 11.45 -16.33
CA PHE A 227 -0.39 12.37 -17.16
C PHE A 227 0.04 12.33 -18.63
N GLY A 228 -0.95 12.10 -19.51
CA GLY A 228 -0.71 12.02 -20.96
C GLY A 228 -0.06 10.71 -21.42
N GLN A 229 0.22 9.77 -20.51
CA GLN A 229 0.77 8.47 -20.86
C GLN A 229 -0.35 7.46 -21.14
N ALA A 230 -0.18 6.64 -22.17
CA ALA A 230 -1.13 5.58 -22.49
C ALA A 230 -1.24 4.54 -21.35
N GLY A 231 -2.45 4.01 -21.14
CA GLY A 231 -2.73 3.06 -20.06
C GLY A 231 -3.11 3.72 -18.74
N PHE A 232 -2.89 5.03 -18.57
CA PHE A 232 -3.37 5.72 -17.36
C PHE A 232 -4.90 5.78 -17.32
N ASP A 233 -5.54 5.86 -18.49
CA ASP A 233 -6.99 5.72 -18.65
C ASP A 233 -7.52 4.39 -18.11
N PHE A 234 -6.78 3.29 -18.28
CA PHE A 234 -7.12 1.99 -17.71
C PHE A 234 -7.02 1.98 -16.18
N LEU A 235 -5.94 2.53 -15.61
CA LEU A 235 -5.77 2.59 -14.15
C LEU A 235 -6.91 3.32 -13.44
N ARG A 236 -7.54 4.28 -14.12
CA ARG A 236 -8.65 5.08 -13.58
C ARG A 236 -9.99 4.34 -13.55
N VAL A 237 -10.11 3.19 -14.22
CA VAL A 237 -11.38 2.48 -14.38
C VAL A 237 -11.34 1.01 -13.99
N VAL A 238 -10.15 0.42 -13.83
CA VAL A 238 -10.01 -0.97 -13.39
C VAL A 238 -10.47 -1.11 -11.93
N PRO A 239 -11.39 -2.04 -11.60
CA PRO A 239 -11.80 -2.25 -10.23
C PRO A 239 -10.75 -3.06 -9.45
N THR A 240 -10.76 -2.95 -8.12
CA THR A 240 -9.90 -3.75 -7.23
C THR A 240 -10.60 -4.96 -6.61
N VAL A 241 -11.92 -5.06 -6.79
CA VAL A 241 -12.77 -6.15 -6.29
C VAL A 241 -13.67 -6.68 -7.42
N TRP A 242 -13.99 -7.96 -7.36
CA TRP A 242 -14.60 -8.69 -8.48
C TRP A 242 -15.77 -9.57 -8.00
N ASP A 243 -16.83 -9.65 -8.80
CA ASP A 243 -17.98 -10.55 -8.55
C ASP A 243 -17.75 -11.98 -9.07
N ASP A 244 -17.00 -12.13 -10.17
CA ASP A 244 -16.67 -13.41 -10.81
C ASP A 244 -15.24 -13.35 -11.37
N THR A 245 -14.47 -14.41 -11.17
CA THR A 245 -13.08 -14.54 -11.65
C THR A 245 -12.92 -15.91 -12.30
N LYS A 246 -12.44 -15.93 -13.55
CA LYS A 246 -12.20 -17.16 -14.33
C LYS A 246 -10.75 -17.23 -14.76
N PHE A 247 -10.06 -18.29 -14.34
CA PHE A 247 -8.75 -18.63 -14.88
C PHE A 247 -8.92 -19.15 -16.31
N ILE A 248 -8.24 -18.50 -17.26
CA ILE A 248 -8.36 -18.83 -18.70
C ILE A 248 -7.29 -19.84 -19.11
N ASP A 249 -6.02 -19.50 -18.88
CA ASP A 249 -4.86 -20.33 -19.20
C ASP A 249 -3.63 -19.82 -18.43
N GLY A 250 -2.59 -20.66 -18.31
CA GLY A 250 -1.31 -20.26 -17.77
C GLY A 250 -0.42 -21.43 -17.32
N GLU A 251 0.88 -21.14 -17.25
CA GLU A 251 1.91 -22.01 -16.71
C GLU A 251 2.72 -21.28 -15.63
N VAL A 252 3.43 -22.04 -14.80
CA VAL A 252 4.23 -21.47 -13.70
C VAL A 252 5.60 -21.06 -14.24
N GLY A 253 5.92 -19.76 -14.15
CA GLY A 253 7.21 -19.19 -14.57
C GLY A 253 7.39 -19.13 -16.08
#